data_AF-A0A947C3K6-F1
#
_entry.id   AF-A0A947C3K6-F1
#
_cell.length_a   1.000
_cell.length_b   1.000
_cell.length_c   1.000
_cell.angle_alpha   90.00
_cell.angle_beta   90.00
_cell.angle_gamma   90.00
#
_symmetry.space_group_name_H-M   'P 1'
#
loop_
_entity.id
_entity.type
_entity.pdbx_description
1 polymer ?
#
loop_
_entity_poly.entity_id
_entity_poly.type
_entity_poly.pdbx_seq_one_letter_code
_entity_poly.pdbx_strand_id
1 'polypeptide(L)'
;MPSKRGERGEVRAVGRGGDAVVETSSGVVLMPGGLPGERVELTLTGSKRGAARGRLTRVVQPVAGRREPACADAARCGGCPLMIASPE
;
A
#
# COMPACT_ATOMS: atom_id res chain seq x y z
N MET A 1 7.64 11.99 -23.40
CA MET A 1 6.90 10.88 -22.77
C MET A 1 6.84 11.17 -21.28
N PRO A 2 5.68 11.50 -20.67
CA PRO A 2 5.67 11.98 -19.30
C PRO A 2 5.96 10.81 -18.37
N SER A 3 7.15 10.84 -17.78
CA SER A 3 7.63 9.96 -16.74
C SER A 3 6.57 9.83 -15.65
N LYS A 4 5.83 8.72 -15.62
CA LYS A 4 5.07 8.33 -14.43
C LYS A 4 6.10 8.17 -13.32
N ARG A 5 6.26 9.21 -12.51
CA ARG A 5 7.26 9.25 -11.46
C ARG A 5 6.78 8.29 -10.37
N GLY A 6 7.21 7.04 -10.48
CA GLY A 6 7.04 6.05 -9.43
C GLY A 6 7.74 6.59 -8.19
N GLU A 7 6.99 6.74 -7.12
CA GLU A 7 7.48 7.23 -5.85
C GLU A 7 7.69 6.06 -4.90
N ARG A 8 8.84 6.08 -4.23
CA ARG A 8 9.22 5.07 -3.25
C ARG A 8 8.83 5.54 -1.87
N GLY A 9 8.28 4.65 -1.09
CA GLY A 9 7.98 4.91 0.31
C GLY A 9 7.99 3.67 1.17
N GLU A 10 7.93 3.91 2.47
CA GLU A 10 7.86 2.87 3.48
C GLU A 10 6.46 2.91 4.12
N VAL A 11 5.85 1.74 4.26
CA VAL A 11 4.55 1.62 4.90
C VAL A 11 4.75 1.76 6.40
N ARG A 12 4.16 2.79 7.00
CA ARG A 12 4.31 3.05 8.43
C ARG A 12 3.21 2.39 9.27
N ALA A 13 2.00 2.33 8.73
CA ALA A 13 0.84 1.75 9.39
C ALA A 13 -0.19 1.30 8.35
N VAL A 14 -1.14 0.46 8.76
CA VAL A 14 -2.33 0.13 7.98
C VAL A 14 -3.55 0.53 8.80
N GLY A 15 -4.44 1.31 8.20
CA GLY A 15 -5.71 1.67 8.82
C GLY A 15 -6.64 0.46 8.96
N ARG A 16 -7.62 0.55 9.85
CA ARG A 16 -8.65 -0.51 10.06
C ARG A 16 -9.40 -0.90 8.78
N GLY A 17 -9.48 -0.01 7.79
CA GLY A 17 -10.09 -0.27 6.48
C GLY A 17 -9.19 -0.94 5.45
N GLY A 18 -7.91 -1.20 5.76
CA GLY A 18 -6.94 -1.74 4.80
C GLY A 18 -6.14 -0.73 4.01
N ASP A 19 -6.35 0.57 4.26
CA ASP A 19 -5.54 1.62 3.68
C ASP A 19 -4.15 1.61 4.33
N ALA A 20 -3.14 1.18 3.57
CA ALA A 20 -1.75 1.29 3.98
C ALA A 20 -1.30 2.75 3.88
N VAL A 21 -0.73 3.24 4.97
CA VAL A 21 -0.18 4.57 5.12
C VAL A 21 1.29 4.49 4.73
N VAL A 22 1.61 4.98 3.53
CA VAL A 22 2.97 5.01 3.00
C VAL A 22 3.54 6.40 3.18
N GLU A 23 4.68 6.50 3.82
CA GLU A 23 5.42 7.75 3.93
C GLU A 23 6.40 7.85 2.76
N THR A 24 6.21 8.84 1.90
CA THR A 24 7.08 9.14 0.75
C THR A 24 7.68 10.54 0.90
N SER A 25 8.63 10.89 0.03
CA SER A 25 9.22 12.24 0.00
C SER A 25 8.20 13.34 -0.37
N SER A 26 7.10 13.01 -1.04
CA SER A 26 6.02 13.96 -1.35
C SER A 26 4.97 14.06 -0.24
N GLY A 27 5.07 13.22 0.81
CA GLY A 27 4.18 13.21 1.97
C GLY A 27 3.56 11.85 2.23
N VAL A 28 2.43 11.86 2.93
CA VAL A 28 1.71 10.63 3.29
C VAL A 28 0.77 10.22 2.16
N VAL A 29 0.98 9.02 1.63
CA VAL A 29 0.20 8.41 0.56
C VAL A 29 -0.57 7.21 1.08
N LEU A 30 -1.89 7.22 0.89
CA LEU A 30 -2.77 6.12 1.20
C LEU A 30 -2.90 5.20 -0.02
N MET A 31 -2.60 3.92 0.17
CA MET A 31 -2.83 2.91 -0.87
C MET A 31 -3.26 1.57 -0.25
N PRO A 32 -4.10 0.78 -0.93
CA PRO A 32 -4.41 -0.57 -0.48
C PRO A 32 -3.24 -1.53 -0.75
N GLY A 33 -3.14 -2.59 0.05
CA GLY A 33 -2.27 -3.74 -0.24
C GLY A 33 -0.80 -3.58 0.15
N GLY A 34 -0.49 -2.77 1.16
CA GLY A 34 0.82 -2.73 1.82
C GLY A 34 0.71 -3.11 3.29
N LEU A 35 1.77 -3.69 3.84
CA LEU A 35 1.89 -4.01 5.27
C LEU A 35 2.88 -3.07 5.96
N PRO A 36 2.67 -2.74 7.25
CA PRO A 36 3.61 -1.93 8.02
C PRO A 36 5.01 -2.54 8.00
N GLY A 37 6.02 -1.71 7.72
CA GLY A 37 7.42 -2.10 7.55
C GLY A 37 7.82 -2.49 6.12
N GLU A 38 6.89 -2.62 5.19
CA GLU A 38 7.23 -2.91 3.78
C GLU A 38 7.72 -1.67 3.04
N ARG A 39 8.71 -1.87 2.16
CA ARG A 39 9.09 -0.84 1.17
C ARG A 39 8.44 -1.12 -0.16
N VAL A 40 7.82 -0.10 -0.71
CA VAL A 40 6.91 -0.20 -1.85
C VAL A 40 7.12 0.99 -2.78
N GLU A 41 7.08 0.71 -4.06
CA GLU A 41 6.92 1.69 -5.13
C GLU A 41 5.44 1.85 -5.45
N LEU A 42 4.99 3.10 -5.44
CA LEU A 42 3.65 3.48 -5.78
C LEU A 42 3.67 4.59 -6.81
N THR A 43 2.61 4.70 -7.59
CA THR A 43 2.42 5.85 -8.48
C THR A 43 1.30 6.68 -7.90
N LEU A 44 1.55 7.98 -7.70
CA LEU A 44 0.53 8.94 -7.29
C LEU A 44 -0.54 9.03 -8.39
N THR A 45 -1.76 8.63 -8.06
CA THR A 45 -2.91 8.70 -8.98
C THR A 45 -3.74 9.96 -8.76
N GLY A 46 -3.58 10.61 -7.61
CA GLY A 46 -4.23 11.87 -7.25
C GLY A 46 -4.37 12.02 -5.75
N SER A 47 -4.65 13.22 -5.28
CA SER A 47 -4.93 13.52 -3.86
C SER A 47 -6.41 13.82 -3.67
N LYS A 48 -7.06 13.23 -2.67
CA LYS A 48 -8.48 13.48 -2.36
C LYS A 48 -8.62 13.88 -0.89
N ARG A 49 -9.26 15.03 -0.63
CA ARG A 49 -9.50 15.59 0.72
C ARG A 49 -8.21 15.73 1.58
N GLY A 50 -7.12 16.19 0.98
CA GLY A 50 -5.84 16.42 1.69
C GLY A 50 -4.96 15.20 1.90
N ALA A 51 -5.44 13.98 1.59
CA ALA A 51 -4.61 12.78 1.58
C ALA A 51 -4.21 12.41 0.14
N ALA A 52 -2.92 12.19 -0.09
CA ALA A 52 -2.45 11.66 -1.37
C ALA A 52 -2.91 10.20 -1.51
N ARG A 53 -3.39 9.81 -2.68
CA ARG A 53 -3.73 8.42 -3.01
C ARG A 53 -2.84 7.92 -4.13
N GLY A 54 -2.29 6.75 -3.90
CA GLY A 54 -1.40 6.07 -4.83
C GLY A 54 -1.92 4.69 -5.18
N ARG A 55 -1.41 4.16 -6.28
CA ARG A 55 -1.54 2.74 -6.60
C ARG A 55 -0.20 2.07 -6.42
N LEU A 56 -0.17 0.99 -5.64
CA LEU A 56 0.99 0.10 -5.53
C LEU A 56 1.40 -0.33 -6.95
N THR A 57 2.64 -0.04 -7.28
CA THR A 57 3.26 -0.39 -8.57
C THR A 57 4.14 -1.61 -8.39
N ARG A 58 4.95 -1.66 -7.31
CA ARG A 58 5.83 -2.77 -7.01
C ARG A 58 6.16 -2.82 -5.52
N VAL A 59 6.29 -4.01 -4.94
CA VAL A 59 6.88 -4.16 -3.60
C VAL A 59 8.39 -4.30 -3.77
N VAL A 60 9.15 -3.38 -3.18
CA VAL A 60 10.62 -3.38 -3.23
C VAL A 60 11.16 -4.33 -2.16
N GLN A 61 10.58 -4.28 -0.96
CA GLN A 61 11.03 -5.04 0.18
C GLN A 61 9.81 -5.56 0.96
N PRO A 62 9.43 -6.83 0.76
CA PRO A 62 8.37 -7.44 1.54
C PRO A 62 8.84 -7.72 2.97
N VAL A 63 7.92 -7.68 3.94
CA VAL A 63 8.19 -8.05 5.34
C VAL A 63 7.91 -9.54 5.54
N ALA A 64 8.54 -10.15 6.55
CA ALA A 64 8.32 -11.55 6.91
C ALA A 64 6.86 -11.87 7.28
N GLY A 65 6.10 -10.87 7.76
CA GLY A 65 4.67 -11.00 8.06
C GLY A 65 3.74 -10.98 6.84
N ARG A 66 4.28 -10.76 5.62
CA ARG A 66 3.51 -10.74 4.37
C ARG A 66 3.14 -12.15 3.97
N ARG A 67 1.85 -12.43 4.00
CA ARG A 67 1.27 -13.65 3.46
C ARG A 67 0.51 -13.35 2.18
N GLU A 68 0.54 -14.28 1.23
CA GLU A 68 -0.44 -14.23 0.14
C GLU A 68 -1.85 -14.41 0.72
N PRO A 69 -2.80 -13.51 0.39
CA PRO A 69 -4.16 -13.64 0.87
C PRO A 69 -4.74 -14.96 0.32
N ALA A 70 -5.38 -15.75 1.18
CA ALA A 70 -6.00 -17.01 0.77
C ALA A 70 -7.15 -16.79 -0.25
N CYS A 71 -7.67 -15.57 -0.35
CA CYS A 71 -8.69 -15.18 -1.31
C CYS A 71 -8.05 -14.38 -2.46
N ALA A 72 -8.16 -14.89 -3.69
CA ALA A 72 -7.67 -14.24 -4.91
C ALA A 72 -8.33 -12.86 -5.16
N ASP A 73 -9.57 -12.68 -4.70
CA ASP A 73 -10.30 -11.41 -4.78
C ASP A 73 -10.00 -10.46 -3.61
N ALA A 74 -9.16 -10.81 -2.64
CA ALA A 74 -8.86 -9.92 -1.50
C ALA A 74 -8.35 -8.53 -1.95
N ALA A 75 -7.58 -8.48 -3.04
CA ALA A 75 -7.07 -7.24 -3.63
C ALA A 75 -8.16 -6.39 -4.33
N ARG A 76 -9.32 -6.99 -4.65
CA ARG A 76 -10.36 -6.40 -5.51
C ARG A 76 -11.70 -6.20 -4.79
N CYS A 77 -12.03 -7.09 -3.86
CA CYS A 77 -13.25 -7.11 -3.08
C CYS A 77 -13.22 -6.09 -1.93
N GLY A 78 -12.05 -5.80 -1.35
CA GLY A 78 -11.93 -4.86 -0.23
C GLY A 78 -12.62 -5.32 1.07
N GLY A 79 -13.23 -6.51 1.09
CA GLY A 79 -13.95 -7.05 2.25
C GLY A 79 -13.06 -7.63 3.35
N CYS A 80 -11.85 -8.12 3.01
CA CYS A 80 -10.90 -8.68 3.99
C CYS A 80 -9.49 -8.11 3.79
N PRO A 81 -9.30 -6.80 4.04
CA PRO A 81 -8.02 -6.13 3.78
C PRO A 81 -6.85 -6.64 4.61
N LEU A 82 -7.11 -7.26 5.76
CA LEU A 82 -6.08 -7.73 6.69
C LEU A 82 -5.61 -9.17 6.41
N MET A 83 -6.18 -9.88 5.44
CA MET A 83 -5.79 -11.27 5.13
C MET A 83 -4.36 -11.37 4.56
N ILE A 84 -3.75 -10.24 4.18
CA ILE A 84 -2.32 -10.16 3.80
C ILE A 84 -1.38 -10.20 5.02
N ALA A 85 -1.89 -9.91 6.22
CA ALA A 85 -1.14 -9.98 7.47
C ALA A 85 -1.31 -11.37 8.09
N SER A 86 -0.22 -11.98 8.51
CA SER A 86 -0.30 -13.20 9.32
C SER A 86 -0.84 -12.86 10.71
N PRO A 87 -1.82 -13.61 11.25
CA PRO A 87 -2.14 -13.57 12.67
C PRO A 87 -0.99 -14.26 13.41
N GLU A 88 -0.32 -13.54 14.31
CA GLU A 88 0.44 -14.18 15.38
C GLU A 88 -0.51 -14.61 16.50
#